data_AF-A0A7C3SPG9-F1
#
_entry.id   AF-A0A7C3SPG9-F1
#
_cell.length_a   1.000
_cell.length_b   1.000
_cell.length_c   1.000
_cell.angle_alpha   90.00
_cell.angle_beta   90.00
_cell.angle_gamma   90.00
#
_symmetry.space_group_name_H-M   'P 1'
#
loop_
_entity.id
_entity.type
_entity.pdbx_description
1 polymer ?
#
loop_
_entity_poly.entity_id
_entity_poly.type
_entity_poly.pdbx_seq_one_letter_code
_entity_poly.pdbx_strand_id
1 'polypeptide(L)'
;MDEKHESLLFKILAGISGFSGFIIIIKTLLSYPKEQAVGESFVAKEFIFPTALYTFHFKPVTLLVIFGFLWWTLGLEGFKKEIEKFPKWIKKLIFIFLASSAFVFAYEATHNFLLWMSFYTIYQGDLDLLAHQINPNTMPKPVNFNFISKIFSMFLAGSLYGLYFFHKILKESEKP
;
A
#
# COMPACT_ATOMS: atom_id res chain seq x y z
N MET A 1 -16.98 -23.12 -7.55
CA MET A 1 -15.83 -22.94 -8.46
C MET A 1 -14.74 -23.86 -7.95
N ASP A 2 -14.09 -24.64 -8.82
CA ASP A 2 -13.00 -25.53 -8.40
C ASP A 2 -11.78 -24.71 -7.93
N GLU A 3 -11.06 -25.20 -6.92
CA GLU A 3 -9.95 -24.53 -6.24
C GLU A 3 -8.84 -24.09 -7.21
N LYS A 4 -8.64 -24.86 -8.28
CA LYS A 4 -7.70 -24.51 -9.37
C LYS A 4 -8.15 -23.25 -10.13
N HIS A 5 -9.45 -23.11 -10.39
CA HIS A 5 -10.00 -21.96 -11.10
C HIS A 5 -9.99 -20.71 -10.22
N GLU A 6 -10.21 -20.87 -8.91
CA GLU A 6 -10.10 -19.79 -7.92
C GLU A 6 -8.68 -19.24 -7.82
N SER A 7 -7.69 -20.12 -7.65
CA SER A 7 -6.27 -19.72 -7.62
C SER A 7 -5.85 -19.00 -8.90
N LEU A 8 -6.27 -19.49 -10.07
CA LEU A 8 -5.98 -18.83 -11.34
C LEU A 8 -6.64 -17.45 -11.44
N LEU A 9 -7.90 -17.32 -11.01
CA LEU A 9 -8.60 -16.04 -11.00
C LEU A 9 -7.87 -15.01 -10.12
N PHE A 10 -7.48 -15.40 -8.91
CA PHE A 10 -6.73 -14.50 -8.02
C PHE A 10 -5.38 -14.10 -8.60
N LYS A 11 -4.64 -15.01 -9.25
CA LYS A 11 -3.38 -14.68 -9.95
C LYS A 11 -3.61 -13.66 -11.07
N ILE A 12 -4.67 -13.84 -11.87
CA ILE A 12 -5.03 -12.91 -12.95
C ILE A 12 -5.38 -11.53 -12.38
N LEU A 13 -6.24 -11.48 -11.36
CA LEU A 13 -6.67 -10.23 -10.73
C LEU A 13 -5.52 -9.51 -10.03
N ALA A 14 -4.61 -10.26 -9.40
CA ALA A 14 -3.36 -9.72 -8.86
C ALA A 14 -2.51 -9.11 -9.98
N GLY A 15 -2.32 -9.84 -11.08
CA GLY A 15 -1.57 -9.36 -12.25
C GLY A 15 -2.15 -8.08 -12.85
N ILE A 16 -3.48 -8.02 -13.03
CA ILE A 16 -4.18 -6.81 -13.49
C ILE A 16 -3.95 -5.66 -12.51
N SER A 17 -4.13 -5.89 -11.21
CA SER A 17 -3.94 -4.85 -10.18
C SER A 17 -2.50 -4.32 -10.18
N GLY A 18 -1.51 -5.21 -10.22
CA GLY A 18 -0.09 -4.83 -10.29
C GLY A 18 0.23 -4.02 -11.55
N PHE A 19 -0.28 -4.45 -12.71
CA PHE A 19 -0.09 -3.74 -13.97
C PHE A 19 -0.77 -2.36 -13.97
N SER A 20 -1.99 -2.25 -13.43
CA SER A 20 -2.68 -0.96 -13.26
C SER A 20 -1.89 -0.01 -12.35
N GLY A 21 -1.40 -0.51 -11.20
CA GLY A 21 -0.53 0.27 -10.32
C GLY A 21 0.76 0.74 -11.02
N PHE A 22 1.38 -0.13 -11.82
CA PHE A 22 2.56 0.22 -12.60
C PHE A 22 2.28 1.30 -13.65
N ILE A 23 1.16 1.21 -14.38
CA ILE A 23 0.74 2.26 -15.32
C ILE A 23 0.56 3.60 -14.61
N ILE A 24 -0.04 3.61 -13.41
CA ILE A 24 -0.22 4.84 -12.63
C ILE A 24 1.13 5.45 -12.27
N ILE A 25 2.10 4.65 -11.82
CA ILE A 25 3.46 5.13 -11.52
C ILE A 25 4.06 5.79 -12.76
N ILE A 26 4.10 5.08 -13.89
CA ILE A 26 4.71 5.59 -15.12
C ILE A 26 4.01 6.87 -15.59
N LYS A 27 2.67 6.87 -15.68
CA LYS A 27 1.90 8.04 -16.12
C LYS A 27 2.12 9.25 -15.21
N THR A 28 2.20 9.03 -13.90
CA THR A 28 2.41 10.10 -12.92
C THR A 28 3.80 10.70 -13.05
N LEU A 29 4.84 9.86 -13.10
CA LEU A 29 6.23 10.32 -13.24
C LEU A 29 6.49 11.04 -14.56
N LEU A 30 5.89 10.57 -15.67
CA LEU A 30 6.01 11.23 -16.97
C LEU A 30 5.27 12.57 -17.04
N SER A 31 4.17 12.71 -16.30
CA SER A 31 3.37 13.94 -16.29
C SER A 31 3.97 15.03 -15.39
N TYR A 32 4.80 14.66 -14.42
CA TYR A 32 5.40 15.55 -13.43
C TYR A 32 6.90 15.25 -13.24
N PRO A 33 7.75 15.60 -14.22
CA PRO A 33 9.17 15.25 -14.20
C PRO A 33 9.99 16.04 -13.16
N LYS A 34 9.41 17.10 -12.57
CA LYS A 34 10.04 17.92 -11.54
C LYS A 34 9.12 17.97 -10.33
N GLU A 35 9.60 17.46 -9.21
CA GLU A 35 8.94 17.54 -7.91
C GLU A 35 9.83 18.30 -6.91
N GLN A 36 9.23 19.10 -6.04
CA GLN A 36 9.90 19.80 -4.93
C GLN A 36 9.98 18.88 -3.71
N ALA A 37 8.97 18.04 -3.51
CA ALA A 37 8.95 16.98 -2.50
C ALA A 37 8.75 15.60 -3.15
N VAL A 38 9.36 14.56 -2.58
CA VAL A 38 9.19 13.18 -3.06
C VAL A 38 7.72 12.78 -2.96
N GLY A 39 7.12 12.36 -4.08
CA GLY A 39 5.74 11.90 -4.13
C GLY A 39 4.72 13.03 -4.31
N GLU A 40 5.15 14.29 -4.43
CA GLU A 40 4.29 15.44 -4.76
C GLU A 40 3.53 15.20 -6.08
N SER A 41 4.23 14.64 -7.08
CA SER A 41 3.66 14.23 -8.36
C SER A 41 2.43 13.31 -8.21
N PHE A 42 2.41 12.47 -7.18
CA PHE A 42 1.33 11.51 -6.91
C PHE A 42 0.13 12.09 -6.16
N VAL A 43 0.22 13.35 -5.73
CA VAL A 43 -0.86 14.04 -5.01
C VAL A 43 -1.35 15.30 -5.72
N ALA A 44 -0.56 15.85 -6.65
CA ALA A 44 -0.81 17.14 -7.29
C ALA A 44 -2.00 17.14 -8.26
N LYS A 45 -2.20 16.07 -9.04
CA LYS A 45 -3.28 16.01 -10.04
C LYS A 45 -4.13 14.78 -9.88
N GLU A 46 -5.42 15.01 -9.72
CA GLU A 46 -6.40 13.96 -9.57
C GLU A 46 -6.78 13.32 -10.91
N PHE A 47 -7.01 12.02 -10.87
CA PHE A 47 -7.78 11.31 -11.89
C PHE A 47 -9.26 11.54 -11.64
N ILE A 48 -9.93 12.10 -12.65
CA ILE A 48 -11.36 12.37 -12.62
C ILE A 48 -12.04 11.27 -13.42
N PHE A 49 -12.94 10.52 -12.77
CA PHE A 49 -13.73 9.47 -13.39
C PHE A 49 -15.22 9.83 -13.30
N PRO A 50 -15.79 10.44 -14.36
CA PRO A 50 -17.20 10.79 -14.37
C PRO A 50 -18.07 9.54 -14.54
N THR A 51 -19.12 9.42 -13.74
CA THR A 51 -20.20 8.44 -13.92
C THR A 51 -21.54 9.16 -14.03
N ALA A 52 -22.60 8.42 -14.37
CA ALA A 52 -23.94 8.99 -14.50
C ALA A 52 -24.50 9.58 -13.19
N LEU A 53 -24.03 9.12 -12.02
CA LEU A 53 -24.52 9.53 -10.70
C LEU A 53 -23.53 10.38 -9.90
N TYR A 54 -22.23 10.20 -10.13
CA TYR A 54 -21.18 10.86 -9.36
C TYR A 54 -19.86 10.96 -10.12
N THR A 55 -19.07 12.00 -9.84
CA THR A 55 -17.71 12.12 -10.38
C THR A 55 -16.71 11.71 -9.31
N PHE A 56 -16.01 10.61 -9.54
CA PHE A 56 -14.98 10.16 -8.61
C PHE A 56 -13.67 10.92 -8.85
N HIS A 57 -13.05 11.34 -7.76
CA HIS A 57 -11.77 12.03 -7.74
C HIS A 57 -10.76 11.17 -6.98
N PHE A 58 -9.70 10.76 -7.67
CA PHE A 58 -8.64 9.97 -7.05
C PHE A 58 -7.28 10.62 -7.29
N LYS A 59 -6.57 10.94 -6.20
CA LYS A 59 -5.14 11.20 -6.29
C LYS A 59 -4.42 9.92 -6.78
N PRO A 60 -3.37 10.03 -7.62
CA PRO A 60 -2.60 8.89 -8.10
C PRO A 60 -2.13 7.97 -6.97
N VAL A 61 -1.68 8.53 -5.84
CA VAL A 61 -1.29 7.74 -4.66
C VAL A 61 -2.44 6.90 -4.10
N THR A 62 -3.68 7.39 -4.15
CA THR A 62 -4.84 6.64 -3.66
C THR A 62 -5.07 5.39 -4.51
N LEU A 63 -5.00 5.53 -5.84
CA LEU A 63 -5.10 4.38 -6.75
C LEU A 63 -3.93 3.43 -6.56
N LEU A 64 -2.71 3.95 -6.38
CA LEU A 64 -1.53 3.14 -6.12
C LEU A 64 -1.68 2.30 -4.85
N VAL A 65 -2.23 2.88 -3.77
CA VAL A 65 -2.52 2.14 -2.53
C VAL A 65 -3.54 1.04 -2.74
N ILE A 66 -4.64 1.33 -3.44
CA ILE A 66 -5.68 0.34 -3.73
C ILE A 66 -5.11 -0.81 -4.55
N PHE A 67 -4.46 -0.51 -5.68
CA PHE A 67 -3.92 -1.52 -6.58
C PHE A 67 -2.74 -2.29 -5.97
N GLY A 68 -1.88 -1.63 -5.20
CA GLY A 68 -0.79 -2.28 -4.48
C GLY A 68 -1.29 -3.25 -3.41
N PHE A 69 -2.30 -2.84 -2.63
CA PHE A 69 -2.94 -3.73 -1.65
C PHE A 69 -3.64 -4.92 -2.31
N LEU A 70 -4.38 -4.69 -3.40
CA LEU A 70 -5.02 -5.77 -4.16
C LEU A 70 -4.00 -6.72 -4.78
N TRP A 71 -2.94 -6.21 -5.39
CA TRP A 71 -1.85 -7.02 -5.94
C TRP A 71 -1.26 -7.94 -4.88
N TRP A 72 -0.98 -7.40 -3.68
CA TRP A 72 -0.43 -8.17 -2.58
C TRP A 72 -1.40 -9.26 -2.06
N THR A 73 -2.62 -8.86 -1.71
CA THR A 73 -3.61 -9.77 -1.08
C THR A 73 -4.08 -10.86 -2.03
N LEU A 74 -4.44 -10.50 -3.27
CA LEU A 74 -4.81 -11.47 -4.31
C LEU A 74 -3.61 -12.33 -4.73
N GLY A 75 -2.39 -11.77 -4.69
CA GLY A 75 -1.17 -12.53 -4.92
C GLY A 75 -0.99 -13.64 -3.89
N LEU A 76 -1.13 -13.32 -2.60
CA LEU A 76 -1.05 -14.32 -1.53
C LEU A 76 -2.09 -15.44 -1.71
N GLU A 77 -3.35 -15.10 -1.95
CA GLU A 77 -4.41 -16.10 -2.17
C GLU A 77 -4.19 -16.91 -3.46
N GLY A 78 -3.78 -16.25 -4.54
CA GLY A 78 -3.47 -16.88 -5.81
C GLY A 78 -2.36 -17.91 -5.69
N PHE A 79 -1.28 -17.59 -4.98
CA PHE A 79 -0.12 -18.46 -4.78
C PHE A 79 -0.18 -19.31 -3.49
N LYS A 80 -1.36 -19.48 -2.89
CA LYS A 80 -1.53 -20.22 -1.62
C LYS A 80 -0.90 -21.62 -1.67
N LYS A 81 -1.17 -22.40 -2.73
CA LYS A 81 -0.67 -23.78 -2.88
C LYS A 81 0.85 -23.85 -2.97
N GLU A 82 1.49 -22.85 -3.59
CA GLU A 82 2.93 -22.75 -3.69
C GLU A 82 3.54 -22.33 -2.34
N ILE A 83 2.93 -21.37 -1.64
CA ILE A 83 3.37 -20.90 -0.32
C ILE A 83 3.20 -21.99 0.75
N GLU A 84 2.15 -22.80 0.66
CA GLU A 84 1.91 -23.94 1.55
C GLU A 84 3.03 -24.99 1.47
N LYS A 85 3.75 -25.09 0.36
CA LYS A 85 4.89 -25.99 0.21
C LYS A 85 6.16 -25.48 0.91
N PHE A 86 6.19 -24.24 1.37
CA PHE A 86 7.36 -23.71 2.07
C PHE A 86 7.61 -24.46 3.39
N PRO A 87 8.89 -24.71 3.76
CA PRO A 87 9.24 -25.22 5.07
C PRO A 87 8.65 -24.38 6.20
N LYS A 88 8.27 -25.03 7.31
CA LYS A 88 7.65 -24.37 8.48
C LYS A 88 8.49 -23.20 9.02
N TRP A 89 9.82 -23.33 8.99
CA TRP A 89 10.72 -22.26 9.45
C TRP A 89 10.68 -21.02 8.53
N ILE A 90 10.57 -21.20 7.21
CA ILE A 90 10.43 -20.07 6.25
C ILE A 90 9.12 -19.34 6.51
N LYS A 91 8.01 -20.07 6.65
CA LYS A 91 6.70 -19.49 6.97
C LYS A 91 6.74 -18.69 8.29
N LYS A 92 7.43 -19.21 9.32
CA LYS A 92 7.64 -18.50 10.58
C LYS A 92 8.49 -17.24 10.43
N LEU A 93 9.58 -17.29 9.66
CA LEU A 93 10.40 -16.09 9.40
C LEU A 93 9.61 -15.01 8.65
N ILE A 94 8.82 -15.39 7.63
CA ILE A 94 7.96 -14.45 6.92
C ILE A 94 6.90 -13.87 7.88
N PHE A 95 6.30 -14.70 8.73
CA PHE A 95 5.36 -14.23 9.75
C PHE A 95 5.99 -13.21 10.71
N ILE A 96 7.20 -13.49 11.22
CA ILE A 96 7.93 -12.56 12.10
C ILE A 96 8.26 -11.26 11.37
N PHE A 97 8.73 -11.34 10.12
CA PHE A 97 9.01 -10.17 9.29
C PHE A 97 7.75 -9.31 9.12
N LEU A 98 6.61 -9.91 8.76
CA LEU A 98 5.33 -9.20 8.63
C LEU A 98 4.86 -8.60 9.96
N ALA A 99 5.12 -9.25 11.09
CA ALA A 99 4.81 -8.71 12.42
C ALA A 99 5.64 -7.47 12.73
N SER A 100 6.95 -7.53 12.47
CA SER A 100 7.85 -6.39 12.61
C SER A 100 7.48 -5.24 11.67
N SER A 101 7.16 -5.54 10.41
CA SER A 101 6.68 -4.55 9.45
C SER A 101 5.37 -3.92 9.91
N ALA A 102 4.40 -4.71 10.36
CA ALA A 102 3.15 -4.19 10.89
C ALA A 102 3.39 -3.27 12.11
N PHE A 103 4.31 -3.62 13.01
CA PHE A 103 4.67 -2.76 14.14
C PHE A 103 5.24 -1.41 13.68
N VAL A 104 6.25 -1.43 12.79
CA VAL A 104 6.87 -0.20 12.26
C VAL A 104 5.85 0.66 11.51
N PHE A 105 5.09 0.07 10.59
CA PHE A 105 4.11 0.83 9.80
C PHE A 105 2.89 1.25 10.61
N ALA A 106 2.53 0.55 11.69
CA ALA A 106 1.50 1.01 12.63
C ALA A 106 1.98 2.25 13.39
N TYR A 107 3.22 2.25 13.86
CA TYR A 107 3.83 3.43 14.46
C TYR A 107 3.82 4.60 13.49
N GLU A 108 4.30 4.40 12.25
CA GLU A 108 4.35 5.46 11.24
C GLU A 108 2.96 5.93 10.81
N ALA A 109 2.00 5.03 10.58
CA ALA A 109 0.64 5.41 10.20
C ALA A 109 -0.06 6.18 11.33
N THR A 110 0.13 5.77 12.58
CA THR A 110 -0.43 6.46 13.75
C THR A 110 0.23 7.83 13.95
N HIS A 111 1.56 7.89 13.86
CA HIS A 111 2.31 9.13 13.95
C HIS A 111 1.84 10.14 12.89
N ASN A 112 1.74 9.70 11.64
CA ASN A 112 1.26 10.54 10.55
C ASN A 112 -0.22 10.93 10.73
N PHE A 113 -1.07 10.03 11.23
CA PHE A 113 -2.46 10.38 11.53
C PHE A 113 -2.56 11.46 12.64
N LEU A 114 -1.72 11.38 13.67
CA LEU A 114 -1.69 12.38 14.75
C LEU A 114 -1.15 13.74 14.27
N LEU A 115 -0.09 13.74 13.46
CA LEU A 115 0.42 14.94 12.80
C LEU A 115 -0.64 15.56 11.89
N TRP A 116 -1.40 14.72 11.18
CA TRP A 116 -2.49 15.17 10.32
C TRP A 116 -3.55 15.94 11.12
N MET A 117 -4.08 15.34 12.18
CA MET A 117 -5.09 15.95 13.03
C MET A 117 -4.58 17.24 13.69
N SER A 118 -3.32 17.26 14.11
CA SER A 118 -2.68 18.43 14.71
C SER A 118 -2.58 19.58 13.71
N PHE A 119 -2.13 19.32 12.48
CA PHE A 119 -1.99 20.34 11.45
C PHE A 119 -3.34 20.89 10.98
N TYR A 120 -4.34 20.02 10.78
CA TYR A 120 -5.69 20.44 10.40
C TYR A 120 -6.26 21.44 11.40
N THR A 121 -6.02 21.22 12.69
CA THR A 121 -6.47 22.09 13.78
C THR A 121 -5.76 23.45 13.76
N ILE A 122 -4.48 23.51 13.39
CA ILE A 122 -3.67 24.75 13.44
C ILE A 122 -3.79 25.57 12.15
N TYR A 123 -3.86 24.93 10.98
CA TYR A 123 -3.70 25.58 9.67
C TYR A 123 -4.93 25.45 8.74
N GLN A 124 -6.10 25.06 9.26
CA GLN A 124 -7.35 24.97 8.50
C GLN A 124 -7.34 23.96 7.32
N GLY A 125 -6.39 23.03 7.28
CA GLY A 125 -6.60 21.73 6.65
C GLY A 125 -6.06 21.48 5.24
N ASP A 126 -5.24 22.37 4.65
CA ASP A 126 -4.55 22.02 3.39
C ASP A 126 -3.27 21.21 3.64
N LEU A 127 -3.41 19.89 3.54
CA LEU A 127 -2.36 18.91 3.84
C LEU A 127 -1.31 18.77 2.77
N ASP A 128 -1.61 19.21 1.56
CA ASP A 128 -0.67 19.09 0.46
C ASP A 128 0.51 20.06 0.65
N LEU A 129 0.33 21.09 1.50
CA LEU A 129 1.37 22.02 1.94
C LEU A 129 2.32 21.45 3.01
N LEU A 130 1.96 20.32 3.63
CA LEU A 130 2.78 19.69 4.67
C LEU A 130 3.82 18.77 4.02
N ALA A 131 5.09 19.16 4.13
CA ALA A 131 6.21 18.34 3.67
C ALA A 131 7.01 17.86 4.89
N HIS A 132 7.26 16.55 4.98
CA HIS A 132 8.06 16.01 6.06
C HIS A 132 9.54 16.16 5.71
N GLN A 133 10.24 17.03 6.43
CA GLN A 133 11.70 17.16 6.34
C GLN A 133 12.32 16.64 7.64
N ILE A 134 12.44 15.31 7.77
CA ILE A 134 12.99 14.64 8.96
C ILE A 134 14.44 15.05 9.23
N ASN A 135 15.19 15.40 8.17
CA ASN A 135 16.58 15.82 8.30
C ASN A 135 17.03 16.64 7.09
N PRO A 136 17.03 17.99 7.17
CA PRO A 136 17.38 18.86 6.05
C PRO A 136 18.84 18.68 5.56
N ASN A 137 19.71 18.08 6.38
CA ASN A 137 21.12 17.88 6.04
C ASN A 137 21.39 16.56 5.31
N THR A 138 20.47 15.59 5.32
CA THR A 138 20.67 14.26 4.69
C THR A 138 19.63 13.93 3.63
N MET A 139 18.47 14.59 3.60
CA MET A 139 17.47 14.42 2.54
C MET A 139 17.48 15.62 1.58
N PRO A 140 17.90 15.45 0.31
CA PRO A 140 17.96 16.54 -0.66
C PRO A 140 16.58 17.08 -1.06
N LYS A 141 15.50 16.31 -0.81
CA LYS A 141 14.11 16.76 -0.93
C LYS A 141 13.29 16.23 0.24
N PRO A 142 12.36 17.04 0.80
CA PRO A 142 11.39 16.55 1.76
C PRO A 142 10.44 15.54 1.10
N VAL A 143 9.71 14.76 1.90
CA VAL A 143 8.70 13.82 1.39
C VAL A 143 7.32 14.42 1.55
N ASN A 144 6.48 14.36 0.52
CA ASN A 144 5.10 14.83 0.63
C ASN A 144 4.34 13.99 1.66
N PHE A 145 3.72 14.68 2.61
CA PHE A 145 3.12 14.03 3.77
C PHE A 145 1.91 13.16 3.41
N ASN A 146 1.06 13.67 2.52
CA ASN A 146 -0.13 12.96 2.04
C ASN A 146 0.25 11.69 1.26
N PHE A 147 1.33 11.76 0.48
CA PHE A 147 1.91 10.60 -0.20
C PHE A 147 2.39 9.54 0.79
N ILE A 148 3.31 9.89 1.69
CA ILE A 148 3.96 8.91 2.56
C ILE A 148 2.98 8.25 3.55
N SER A 149 2.03 9.03 4.09
CA SER A 149 1.00 8.52 5.01
C SER A 149 0.15 7.41 4.37
N LYS A 150 -0.19 7.58 3.09
CA LYS A 150 -0.95 6.59 2.32
C LYS A 150 -0.13 5.35 2.02
N ILE A 151 1.14 5.50 1.66
CA ILE A 151 2.06 4.39 1.43
C ILE A 151 2.27 3.56 2.71
N PHE A 152 2.50 4.20 3.86
CA PHE A 152 2.62 3.49 5.12
C PHE A 152 1.33 2.81 5.55
N SER A 153 0.18 3.43 5.31
CA SER A 153 -1.13 2.79 5.54
C SER A 153 -1.30 1.53 4.68
N MET A 154 -0.88 1.56 3.41
CA MET A 154 -0.88 0.39 2.53
C MET A 154 0.02 -0.72 3.06
N PHE A 155 1.25 -0.39 3.47
CA PHE A 155 2.18 -1.39 3.99
C PHE A 155 1.70 -1.98 5.32
N LEU A 156 1.09 -1.18 6.19
CA LEU A 156 0.45 -1.67 7.41
C LEU A 156 -0.67 -2.66 7.06
N ALA A 157 -1.61 -2.26 6.20
CA ALA A 157 -2.73 -3.12 5.80
C ALA A 157 -2.24 -4.42 5.13
N GLY A 158 -1.26 -4.33 4.23
CA GLY A 158 -0.66 -5.49 3.57
C GLY A 158 0.05 -6.42 4.55
N SER A 159 0.76 -5.86 5.54
CA SER A 159 1.43 -6.63 6.59
C SER A 159 0.42 -7.36 7.48
N LEU A 160 -0.64 -6.67 7.92
CA LEU A 160 -1.72 -7.27 8.72
C LEU A 160 -2.44 -8.39 7.97
N TYR A 161 -2.75 -8.19 6.68
CA TYR A 161 -3.33 -9.23 5.85
C TYR A 161 -2.37 -10.43 5.71
N GLY A 162 -1.08 -10.16 5.47
CA GLY A 162 -0.05 -11.19 5.41
C GLY A 162 0.04 -12.00 6.70
N LEU A 163 -0.02 -11.35 7.87
CA LEU A 163 -0.06 -12.03 9.17
C LEU A 163 -1.27 -12.95 9.29
N TYR A 164 -2.46 -12.45 8.95
CA TYR A 164 -3.68 -13.26 8.92
C TYR A 164 -3.52 -14.49 8.02
N PHE A 165 -3.00 -14.30 6.81
CA PHE A 165 -2.79 -15.37 5.82
C PHE A 165 -1.79 -16.43 6.33
N PHE A 166 -0.61 -16.03 6.81
CA PHE A 166 0.40 -16.97 7.31
C PHE A 166 -0.03 -17.63 8.62
N HIS A 167 -0.77 -16.94 9.50
CA HIS A 167 -1.37 -17.54 10.68
C HIS A 167 -2.31 -18.69 10.31
N LYS A 168 -3.19 -18.45 9.32
CA LYS A 168 -4.13 -19.45 8.81
C LYS A 168 -3.41 -20.68 8.27
N ILE A 169 -2.41 -20.50 7.40
CA ILE A 169 -1.64 -21.60 6.81
C ILE A 169 -0.84 -22.38 7.86
N LEU A 170 -0.21 -21.69 8.82
CA LEU A 170 0.54 -22.36 9.89
C LEU A 170 -0.39 -23.21 10.76
N LYS A 171 -1.58 -22.69 11.10
CA LYS A 171 -2.60 -23.43 11.87
C LYS A 171 -3.15 -24.63 11.11
N GLU A 172 -3.37 -24.50 9.79
CA GLU A 172 -3.79 -25.62 8.93
C GLU A 172 -2.72 -26.71 8.86
N SER A 173 -1.42 -26.35 8.86
CA SER A 173 -0.31 -27.31 8.86
C SER A 173 -0.08 -28.05 10.19
N GLU A 174 -0.78 -27.65 11.26
CA GLU A 174 -0.70 -28.26 12.58
C GLU A 174 -1.88 -29.20 12.89
N LYS A 175 -2.88 -29.25 12.00
CA LYS A 175 -3.96 -30.25 12.13
C LYS A 175 -3.41 -31.64 11.75
N PRO A 176 -3.67 -32.67 12.58
CA PRO A 176 -3.18 -34.03 12.37
C PRO A 176 -3.75 -34.69 11.11
#